data_AF-A0A2J0RPQ1-F1
#
_entry.id   AF-A0A2J0RPQ1-F1
#
_cell.length_a   1.000
_cell.length_b   1.000
_cell.length_c   1.000
_cell.angle_alpha   90.00
_cell.angle_beta   90.00
_cell.angle_gamma   90.00
#
_symmetry.space_group_name_H-M   'P 1'
#
loop_
_entity.id
_entity.type
_entity.pdbx_description
1 polymer ?
#
loop_
_entity_poly.entity_id
_entity_poly.type
_entity_poly.pdbx_seq_one_letter_code
_entity_poly.pdbx_strand_id
1 'polypeptide(L)'
;MDQEIKSLELNITQLSAITGAHRQTIASRLKGVKTSGGNGSNLKIYRLVDILTAMMTMPAVTGENDPNKMKPSDRRAWFQSEMTRIELEKEMRTLIPASEVLSVYAVMAKTVVKTLEILPDLLERDAALPPDALEMTQKIIDQLREDLASMTYQACADAINGDDDDNGDEGQEEEQE
;
A
#
# COMPACT_ATOMS: atom_id res chain seq x y z
N MET A 1 33.12 -13.03 -39.21
CA MET A 1 32.00 -12.35 -38.53
C MET A 1 32.47 -11.62 -37.26
N ASP A 2 33.16 -12.27 -36.32
CA ASP A 2 33.60 -11.61 -35.06
C ASP A 2 34.54 -10.43 -35.22
N GLN A 3 35.40 -10.43 -36.24
CA GLN A 3 36.33 -9.33 -36.50
C GLN A 3 35.60 -8.07 -37.00
N GLU A 4 34.56 -8.24 -37.83
CA GLU A 4 33.77 -7.13 -38.39
C GLU A 4 32.93 -6.43 -37.32
N ILE A 5 32.36 -7.21 -36.39
CA ILE A 5 31.59 -6.69 -35.26
C ILE A 5 32.50 -5.90 -34.30
N LYS A 6 33.74 -6.36 -34.09
CA LYS A 6 34.73 -5.68 -33.24
C LYS A 6 35.18 -4.32 -33.79
N SER A 7 35.23 -4.18 -35.11
CA SER A 7 35.60 -2.93 -35.78
C SER A 7 34.42 -2.01 -36.10
N LEU A 8 33.18 -2.40 -35.79
CA LEU A 8 32.00 -1.62 -36.14
C LEU A 8 31.97 -0.31 -35.34
N GLU A 9 31.89 0.81 -36.07
CA GLU A 9 31.84 2.15 -35.52
C GLU A 9 30.49 2.81 -35.81
N LEU A 10 29.90 3.42 -34.79
CA LEU A 10 28.57 4.00 -34.86
C LEU A 10 28.58 5.42 -34.27
N ASN A 11 27.82 6.32 -34.90
CA ASN A 11 27.54 7.63 -34.35
C ASN A 11 26.20 7.66 -33.58
N ILE A 12 25.94 8.73 -32.83
CA ILE A 12 24.73 8.88 -32.01
C ILE A 12 23.44 8.81 -32.84
N THR A 13 23.46 9.30 -34.08
CA THR A 13 22.30 9.26 -34.97
C THR A 13 21.98 7.84 -35.43
N GLN A 14 23.00 7.06 -35.78
CA GLN A 14 22.86 5.64 -36.14
C GLN A 14 22.38 4.82 -34.93
N LEU A 15 22.96 5.07 -33.75
CA LEU A 15 22.50 4.44 -32.51
C LEU A 15 21.04 4.77 -32.21
N SER A 16 20.61 6.01 -32.44
CA SER A 16 19.21 6.42 -32.27
C SER A 16 18.28 5.71 -33.25
N ALA A 17 18.70 5.56 -34.51
CA ALA A 17 17.93 4.84 -35.52
C ALA A 17 17.79 3.33 -35.21
N ILE A 18 18.86 2.71 -34.68
CA ILE A 18 18.87 1.27 -34.36
C ILE A 18 18.11 0.97 -33.06
N THR A 19 18.27 1.81 -32.04
CA THR A 19 17.71 1.55 -30.70
C THR A 19 16.32 2.14 -30.48
N GLY A 20 15.87 3.05 -31.36
CA GLY A 20 14.65 3.84 -31.16
C GLY A 20 14.75 4.87 -30.02
N ALA A 21 15.88 4.93 -29.30
CA ALA A 21 16.06 5.87 -28.19
C ALA A 21 16.38 7.28 -28.71
N HIS A 22 15.88 8.28 -27.99
CA HIS A 22 16.17 9.68 -28.31
C HIS A 22 17.68 9.96 -28.21
N ARG A 23 18.22 10.74 -29.16
CA ARG A 23 19.65 11.05 -29.25
C ARG A 23 20.22 11.61 -27.95
N GLN A 24 19.45 12.43 -27.23
CA GLN A 24 19.84 13.01 -25.94
C GLN A 24 20.06 11.93 -24.86
N THR A 25 19.21 10.91 -24.82
CA THR A 25 19.31 9.78 -23.90
C THR A 25 20.56 8.96 -24.19
N ILE A 26 20.86 8.73 -25.47
CA ILE A 26 22.07 8.01 -25.90
C ILE A 26 23.32 8.82 -25.55
N ALA A 27 23.33 10.13 -25.81
CA ALA A 27 24.44 11.01 -25.48
C ALA A 27 24.71 11.07 -23.96
N SER A 28 23.66 11.03 -23.15
CA SER A 28 23.74 10.98 -21.68
C SER A 28 24.32 9.64 -21.21
N ARG A 29 23.83 8.51 -21.74
CA ARG A 29 24.30 7.16 -21.39
C ARG A 29 25.73 6.88 -21.83
N LEU A 30 26.19 7.47 -22.94
CA LEU A 30 27.57 7.33 -23.43
C LEU A 30 28.53 8.38 -22.85
N LYS A 31 28.09 9.17 -21.86
CA LYS A 31 28.93 10.18 -21.22
C LYS A 31 30.05 9.50 -20.42
N GLY A 32 31.26 9.49 -20.98
CA GLY A 32 32.44 8.83 -20.39
C GLY A 32 32.95 7.64 -21.20
N VAL A 33 32.25 7.21 -22.25
CA VAL A 33 32.72 6.18 -23.17
C VAL A 33 33.78 6.76 -24.11
N LYS A 34 34.87 6.01 -24.33
CA LYS A 34 35.95 6.43 -25.23
C LYS A 34 35.41 6.55 -26.65
N THR A 35 35.62 7.70 -27.28
CA THR A 35 35.31 7.91 -28.69
C THR A 35 36.46 7.36 -29.54
N SER A 36 36.15 6.65 -30.61
CA SER A 36 37.13 6.14 -31.56
C SER A 36 37.49 7.14 -32.66
N GLY A 37 36.69 8.20 -32.84
CA GLY A 37 36.97 9.29 -33.78
C GLY A 37 35.91 10.39 -33.80
N GLY A 38 36.10 11.37 -34.70
CA GLY A 38 35.17 12.47 -34.97
C GLY A 38 35.69 13.87 -34.59
N ASN A 39 34.89 14.91 -34.85
CA ASN A 39 35.30 16.32 -34.72
C ASN A 39 35.15 16.88 -33.29
N GLY A 40 35.19 16.03 -32.25
CA GLY A 40 35.17 16.39 -30.83
C GLY A 40 33.85 16.99 -30.31
N SER A 41 33.33 18.02 -30.98
CA SER A 41 32.14 18.79 -30.58
C SER A 41 30.85 18.30 -31.25
N ASN A 42 30.87 17.99 -32.56
CA ASN A 42 29.64 17.78 -33.34
C ASN A 42 29.44 16.34 -33.84
N LEU A 43 30.51 15.57 -34.01
CA LEU A 43 30.44 14.18 -34.43
C LEU A 43 31.29 13.34 -33.47
N LYS A 44 30.63 12.47 -32.71
CA LYS A 44 31.28 11.49 -31.85
C LYS A 44 31.02 10.10 -32.40
N ILE A 45 32.10 9.39 -32.68
CA ILE A 45 32.08 8.01 -33.19
C ILE A 45 32.52 7.10 -32.05
N TYR A 46 31.78 6.01 -31.85
CA TYR A 46 32.02 5.04 -30.80
C TYR A 46 32.15 3.65 -31.43
N ARG A 47 33.06 2.83 -30.91
CA ARG A 47 33.10 1.41 -31.27
C ARG A 47 31.99 0.66 -30.55
N LEU A 48 31.38 -0.29 -31.25
CA LEU A 48 30.32 -1.11 -30.69
C LEU A 48 30.78 -1.83 -29.40
N VAL A 49 32.02 -2.31 -29.36
CA VAL A 49 32.59 -3.00 -28.18
C VAL A 49 32.67 -2.05 -26.98
N ASP A 50 33.09 -0.81 -27.18
CA ASP A 50 33.21 0.18 -26.09
C ASP A 50 31.82 0.58 -25.56
N ILE A 51 30.83 0.70 -26.45
CA ILE A 51 29.42 0.94 -26.07
C ILE A 51 28.90 -0.23 -25.21
N LEU A 52 29.05 -1.46 -25.68
CA LEU A 52 28.54 -2.65 -24.99
C LEU A 52 29.25 -2.86 -23.64
N THR A 53 30.56 -2.67 -23.59
CA THR A 53 31.33 -2.75 -22.35
C THR A 53 30.85 -1.72 -21.35
N ALA A 54 30.67 -0.46 -21.78
CA ALA A 54 30.14 0.60 -20.93
C ALA A 54 28.74 0.25 -20.40
N MET A 55 27.86 -0.29 -21.25
CA MET A 55 26.53 -0.73 -20.82
C MET A 55 26.56 -1.86 -19.79
N MET A 56 27.47 -2.82 -19.92
CA MET A 56 27.63 -3.92 -18.96
C MET A 56 28.26 -3.47 -17.64
N THR A 57 29.07 -2.41 -17.64
CA THR A 57 29.68 -1.85 -16.43
C THR A 57 28.82 -0.78 -15.74
N MET A 58 27.76 -0.30 -16.39
CA MET A 58 26.83 0.62 -15.74
C MET A 58 26.16 -0.12 -14.57
N PRO A 59 26.09 0.48 -13.37
CA PRO A 59 25.35 -0.10 -12.27
C PRO A 59 23.92 -0.35 -12.77
N ALA A 60 23.42 -1.55 -12.55
CA ALA A 60 22.02 -1.85 -12.80
C ALA A 60 21.20 -0.76 -12.10
N VAL A 61 20.24 -0.17 -12.81
CA VAL A 61 19.21 0.64 -12.15
C VAL A 61 18.34 -0.38 -11.41
N THR A 62 18.85 -0.88 -10.29
CA THR A 62 18.05 -1.56 -9.30
C THR A 62 17.10 -0.50 -8.81
N GLY A 63 15.82 -0.63 -9.19
CA GLY A 63 14.73 0.15 -8.62
C GLY A 63 14.59 -0.21 -7.15
N GLU A 64 15.57 0.15 -6.34
CA GLU A 64 15.46 0.08 -4.88
C GLU A 64 14.47 1.17 -4.49
N ASN A 65 13.20 0.76 -4.38
CA ASN A 65 12.11 1.59 -3.87
C ASN A 65 12.18 1.79 -2.35
N ASP A 66 13.32 1.52 -1.71
CA ASP A 66 13.54 1.77 -0.29
C ASP A 66 13.62 3.30 -0.04
N PRO A 67 12.63 3.90 0.65
CA PRO A 67 12.61 5.33 0.91
C PRO A 67 13.88 5.83 1.63
N ASN A 68 14.56 4.96 2.39
CA ASN A 68 15.77 5.30 3.14
C ASN A 68 17.00 5.47 2.25
N LYS A 69 17.01 4.86 1.07
CA LYS A 69 18.11 4.94 0.09
C LYS A 69 17.87 5.99 -0.99
N MET A 70 16.66 6.54 -1.07
CA MET A 70 16.30 7.63 -1.99
C MET A 70 16.90 8.97 -1.57
N LYS A 71 17.16 9.84 -2.56
CA LYS A 71 17.49 11.25 -2.33
C LYS A 71 16.31 11.96 -1.64
N PRO A 72 16.56 13.03 -0.86
CA PRO A 72 15.48 13.74 -0.15
C PRO A 72 14.32 14.21 -1.04
N SER A 73 14.60 14.64 -2.29
CA SER A 73 13.56 15.01 -3.26
C SER A 73 12.65 13.85 -3.61
N ASP A 74 13.25 12.71 -3.91
CA ASP A 74 12.57 11.52 -4.42
C ASP A 74 11.80 10.85 -3.27
N ARG A 75 12.39 10.84 -2.06
CA ARG A 75 11.73 10.42 -0.82
C ARG A 75 10.49 11.25 -0.53
N ARG A 76 10.57 12.58 -0.67
CA ARG A 76 9.41 13.47 -0.47
C ARG A 76 8.31 13.16 -1.50
N ALA A 77 8.69 12.98 -2.77
CA ALA A 77 7.74 12.62 -3.82
C ALA A 77 7.06 11.26 -3.54
N TRP A 78 7.83 10.29 -3.03
CA TRP A 78 7.31 8.98 -2.64
C TRP A 78 6.29 9.08 -1.49
N PHE A 79 6.61 9.78 -0.40
CA PHE A 79 5.64 9.96 0.70
C PHE A 79 4.42 10.76 0.24
N GLN A 80 4.60 11.74 -0.64
CA GLN A 80 3.49 12.48 -1.20
C GLN A 80 2.58 11.57 -2.03
N SER A 81 3.13 10.67 -2.85
CA SER A 81 2.32 9.71 -3.60
C SER A 81 1.58 8.72 -2.69
N GLU A 82 2.22 8.24 -1.62
CA GLU A 82 1.56 7.36 -0.64
C GLU A 82 0.43 8.07 0.11
N MET A 83 0.65 9.32 0.53
CA MET A 83 -0.41 10.13 1.14
C MET A 83 -1.58 10.33 0.19
N THR A 84 -1.31 10.65 -1.09
CA THR A 84 -2.35 10.79 -2.11
C THR A 84 -3.09 9.47 -2.35
N ARG A 85 -2.40 8.32 -2.31
CA ARG A 85 -3.04 7.00 -2.40
C ARG A 85 -4.01 6.78 -1.23
N ILE A 86 -3.57 7.02 0.00
CA ILE A 86 -4.41 6.90 1.21
C ILE A 86 -5.63 7.83 1.11
N GLU A 87 -5.44 9.06 0.63
CA GLU A 87 -6.55 10.00 0.46
C GLU A 87 -7.55 9.54 -0.61
N LEU A 88 -7.06 9.02 -1.74
CA LEU A 88 -7.90 8.43 -2.77
C LEU A 88 -8.69 7.22 -2.24
N GLU A 89 -8.05 6.34 -1.47
CA GLU A 89 -8.70 5.20 -0.84
C GLU A 89 -9.80 5.63 0.14
N LYS A 90 -9.59 6.72 0.88
CA LYS A 90 -10.63 7.32 1.72
C LYS A 90 -11.78 7.89 0.90
N GLU A 91 -11.49 8.62 -0.17
CA GLU A 91 -12.50 9.21 -1.04
C GLU A 91 -13.35 8.13 -1.73
N MET A 92 -12.71 7.05 -2.17
CA MET A 92 -13.37 5.86 -2.74
C MET A 92 -14.08 4.99 -1.70
N ARG A 93 -13.96 5.33 -0.40
CA ARG A 93 -14.49 4.55 0.74
C ARG A 93 -13.96 3.12 0.82
N THR A 94 -12.81 2.83 0.21
CA THR A 94 -12.10 1.56 0.40
C THR A 94 -11.32 1.56 1.71
N LEU A 95 -10.97 2.74 2.23
CA LEU A 95 -10.40 2.93 3.57
C LEU A 95 -11.31 3.85 4.40
N ILE A 96 -11.77 3.36 5.56
CA ILE A 96 -12.63 4.15 6.46
C ILE A 96 -11.88 4.43 7.75
N PRO A 97 -11.82 5.70 8.23
CA PRO A 97 -11.22 6.01 9.50
C PRO A 97 -11.94 5.31 10.66
N ALA A 98 -11.18 4.74 11.61
CA ALA A 98 -11.74 4.05 12.76
C ALA A 98 -12.68 4.93 13.60
N SER A 99 -12.40 6.24 13.71
CA SER A 99 -13.26 7.20 14.40
C SER A 99 -14.63 7.36 13.75
N GLU A 100 -14.70 7.26 12.42
CA GLU A 100 -15.97 7.32 11.69
C GLU A 100 -16.80 6.07 11.96
N VAL A 101 -16.18 4.88 11.84
CA VAL A 101 -16.81 3.60 12.18
C VAL A 101 -17.35 3.64 13.61
N LEU A 102 -16.52 4.01 14.57
CA LEU A 102 -16.90 4.13 15.97
C LEU A 102 -18.11 5.05 16.17
N SER A 103 -18.14 6.20 15.50
CA SER A 103 -19.24 7.15 15.62
C SER A 103 -20.57 6.58 15.12
N VAL A 104 -20.55 5.85 14.01
CA VAL A 104 -21.74 5.22 13.41
C VAL A 104 -22.25 4.10 14.31
N TYR A 105 -21.36 3.23 14.76
CA TYR A 105 -21.72 2.14 15.67
C TYR A 105 -22.24 2.67 17.01
N ALA A 106 -21.66 3.74 17.55
CA ALA A 106 -22.14 4.36 18.79
C ALA A 106 -23.56 4.92 18.63
N VAL A 107 -23.87 5.58 17.51
CA VAL A 107 -25.22 6.08 17.22
C VAL A 107 -26.21 4.92 17.07
N MET A 108 -25.82 3.86 16.36
CA MET A 108 -26.66 2.67 16.19
C MET A 108 -26.98 2.02 17.54
N ALA A 109 -25.96 1.73 18.34
CA ALA A 109 -26.11 1.12 19.66
C ALA A 109 -26.97 1.99 20.58
N LYS A 110 -26.71 3.30 20.63
CA LYS A 110 -27.48 4.25 21.44
C LYS A 110 -28.96 4.29 21.05
N THR A 111 -29.24 4.23 19.75
CA THR A 111 -30.63 4.24 19.25
C THR A 111 -31.36 2.98 19.67
N VAL A 112 -30.75 1.81 19.50
CA VAL A 112 -31.33 0.52 19.91
C VAL A 112 -31.56 0.48 21.42
N VAL A 113 -30.55 0.81 22.23
CA VAL A 113 -30.66 0.79 23.70
C VAL A 113 -31.76 1.75 24.18
N LYS A 114 -31.81 2.97 23.63
CA LYS A 114 -32.86 3.94 23.98
C LYS A 114 -34.26 3.41 23.66
N THR A 115 -34.44 2.73 22.52
CA THR A 115 -35.73 2.13 22.15
C THR A 115 -36.10 1.00 23.10
N LEU A 116 -35.15 0.15 23.50
CA LEU A 116 -35.38 -0.89 24.50
C LEU A 116 -35.76 -0.29 25.85
N GLU A 117 -35.10 0.78 26.30
CA GLU A 117 -35.39 1.42 27.59
C GLU A 117 -36.82 1.96 27.69
N ILE A 118 -37.39 2.46 26.60
CA ILE A 118 -38.77 2.98 26.59
C ILE A 118 -39.81 1.93 26.16
N LEU A 119 -39.39 0.70 25.84
CA LEU A 119 -40.30 -0.33 25.34
C LEU A 119 -41.36 -0.75 26.38
N PRO A 120 -41.03 -0.90 27.68
CA PRO A 120 -42.05 -1.20 28.69
C PRO A 120 -43.11 -0.11 28.77
N ASP A 121 -42.71 1.17 28.77
CA ASP A 121 -43.64 2.31 28.75
C ASP A 121 -44.55 2.28 27.50
N LEU A 122 -43.98 1.93 26.34
CA LEU A 122 -44.72 1.80 25.09
C LEU A 122 -45.76 0.68 25.17
N LEU A 123 -45.37 -0.47 25.73
CA LEU A 123 -46.26 -1.63 25.89
C LEU A 123 -47.35 -1.38 26.94
N GLU A 124 -47.05 -0.65 28.01
CA GLU A 124 -48.04 -0.19 28.98
C GLU A 124 -49.09 0.69 28.29
N ARG A 125 -48.63 1.71 27.55
CA ARG A 125 -49.50 2.70 26.92
C ARG A 125 -50.32 2.14 25.76
N ASP A 126 -49.67 1.41 24.84
CA ASP A 126 -50.26 1.06 23.54
C ASP A 126 -50.91 -0.34 23.54
N ALA A 127 -50.49 -1.23 24.44
CA ALA A 127 -50.98 -2.59 24.52
C ALA A 127 -51.60 -2.96 25.88
N ALA A 128 -51.61 -2.04 26.85
CA ALA A 128 -52.23 -2.21 28.16
C ALA A 128 -51.76 -3.49 28.88
N LEU A 129 -50.47 -3.81 28.77
CA LEU A 129 -49.89 -4.97 29.43
C LEU A 129 -50.05 -4.86 30.95
N PRO A 130 -50.30 -5.99 31.65
CA PRO A 130 -50.40 -5.99 33.10
C PRO A 130 -49.03 -5.74 33.76
N PRO A 131 -48.99 -5.21 35.00
CA PRO A 131 -47.75 -4.87 35.70
C PRO A 131 -46.73 -6.01 35.76
N ASP A 132 -47.17 -7.25 36.02
CA ASP A 132 -46.29 -8.42 36.11
C ASP A 132 -45.57 -8.72 34.79
N ALA A 133 -46.25 -8.50 33.65
CA ALA A 133 -45.67 -8.69 32.32
C ALA A 133 -44.68 -7.56 31.96
N LEU A 134 -44.95 -6.33 32.41
CA LEU A 134 -44.04 -5.19 32.27
C LEU A 134 -42.77 -5.38 33.09
N GLU A 135 -42.89 -5.87 34.33
CA GLU A 135 -41.74 -6.19 35.19
C GLU A 135 -40.87 -7.29 34.57
N MET A 136 -41.48 -8.33 34.00
CA MET A 136 -40.75 -9.37 33.26
C MET A 136 -40.04 -8.79 32.03
N THR A 137 -40.71 -7.93 31.28
CA THR A 137 -40.15 -7.27 30.09
C THR A 137 -38.93 -6.42 30.46
N GLN A 138 -39.05 -5.60 31.51
CA GLN A 138 -37.96 -4.79 32.04
C GLN A 138 -36.74 -5.65 32.41
N LYS A 139 -36.96 -6.76 33.16
CA LYS A 139 -35.87 -7.68 33.54
C LYS A 139 -35.14 -8.27 32.34
N ILE A 140 -35.87 -8.68 31.29
CA ILE A 140 -35.27 -9.23 30.07
C ILE A 140 -34.44 -8.17 29.35
N ILE A 141 -34.94 -6.93 29.28
CA ILE A 141 -34.23 -5.80 28.65
C ILE A 141 -32.97 -5.45 29.44
N ASP A 142 -33.03 -5.42 30.76
CA ASP A 142 -31.87 -5.15 31.61
C ASP A 142 -30.80 -6.23 31.46
N GLN A 143 -31.19 -7.51 31.43
CA GLN A 143 -30.26 -8.61 31.17
C GLN A 143 -29.62 -8.49 29.78
N LEU A 144 -30.41 -8.18 28.75
CA LEU A 144 -29.89 -7.99 27.40
C LEU A 144 -28.87 -6.83 27.34
N ARG A 145 -29.09 -5.75 28.09
CA ARG A 145 -28.16 -4.61 28.17
C ARG A 145 -26.84 -5.01 28.85
N GLU A 146 -26.91 -5.82 29.91
CA GLU A 146 -25.73 -6.35 30.59
C GLU A 146 -24.93 -7.29 29.68
N ASP A 147 -25.62 -8.22 29.01
CA ASP A 147 -25.01 -9.14 28.05
C ASP A 147 -24.35 -8.39 26.90
N LEU A 148 -25.02 -7.36 26.36
CA LEU A 148 -24.47 -6.53 25.29
C LEU A 148 -23.19 -5.80 25.72
N ALA A 149 -23.15 -5.28 26.95
CA ALA A 149 -21.95 -4.64 27.48
C ALA A 149 -20.81 -5.66 27.66
N SER A 150 -21.10 -6.81 28.27
CA SER A 150 -20.11 -7.87 28.54
C SER A 150 -19.54 -8.45 27.24
N MET A 151 -20.41 -8.82 26.30
CA MET A 151 -20.00 -9.41 25.01
C MET A 151 -19.22 -8.42 24.16
N THR A 152 -19.61 -7.13 24.15
CA THR A 152 -18.86 -6.11 23.40
C THR A 152 -17.47 -5.91 24.01
N TYR A 153 -17.35 -5.88 25.34
CA TYR A 153 -16.06 -5.78 26.01
C TYR A 153 -15.17 -6.98 25.71
N GLN A 154 -15.72 -8.20 25.79
CA GLN A 154 -14.99 -9.42 25.47
C GLN A 154 -14.53 -9.43 24.01
N ALA A 155 -15.41 -9.10 23.06
CA ALA A 155 -15.05 -9.02 21.64
C ALA A 155 -13.95 -7.99 21.38
N CYS A 156 -13.96 -6.84 22.08
CA CYS A 156 -12.86 -5.88 22.00
C CYS A 156 -11.56 -6.43 22.58
N ALA A 157 -11.61 -7.13 23.72
CA ALA A 157 -10.43 -7.74 24.31
C ALA A 157 -9.84 -8.84 23.39
N ASP A 158 -10.69 -9.69 22.81
CA ASP A 158 -10.28 -10.75 21.89
C ASP A 158 -9.69 -10.18 20.60
N ALA A 159 -10.25 -9.10 20.05
CA ALA A 159 -9.68 -8.44 18.87
C ALA A 159 -8.32 -7.79 19.15
N ILE A 160 -8.07 -7.32 20.38
CA ILE A 160 -6.77 -6.74 20.77
C ILE A 160 -5.73 -7.84 21.03
N ASN A 161 -6.14 -8.95 21.64
CA ASN A 161 -5.23 -10.03 22.05
C ASN A 161 -5.03 -11.10 20.96
N GLY A 162 -5.97 -11.25 20.02
CA GLY A 162 -5.96 -12.27 18.97
C GLY A 162 -5.13 -11.91 17.73
N ASP A 163 -4.64 -10.68 17.63
CA ASP A 163 -3.72 -10.24 16.56
C ASP A 163 -2.25 -10.65 16.83
N ASP A 164 -1.93 -11.20 18.02
CA ASP A 164 -0.57 -11.63 18.38
C ASP A 164 -0.21 -13.07 17.95
N ASP A 165 -1.18 -13.88 17.48
CA ASP A 165 -0.97 -15.32 17.19
C ASP A 165 -0.80 -15.68 15.69
N ASP A 166 -0.85 -14.72 14.75
CA ASP A 166 -0.72 -14.99 13.29
C ASP A 166 0.64 -14.57 12.69
N ASN A 167 1.73 -14.70 13.46
CA ASN A 167 3.10 -14.59 12.95
C ASN A 167 3.98 -15.71 13.51
N GLY A 168 3.95 -16.89 12.88
CA GLY A 168 4.92 -17.94 13.24
C GLY A 168 4.68 -19.34 12.71
N ASP A 169 4.36 -19.50 11.42
CA ASP A 169 4.61 -20.78 10.74
C ASP A 169 5.57 -20.54 9.56
N GLU A 170 6.80 -20.16 9.89
CA GLU A 170 7.94 -20.36 8.99
C GLU A 170 8.50 -21.76 9.23
N GLY A 171 8.48 -22.56 8.17
CA GLY A 171 8.68 -23.99 8.20
C GLY A 171 9.99 -24.44 8.83
N GLN A 172 9.89 -25.52 9.60
CA GLN A 172 11.02 -26.39 9.87
C GLN A 172 10.97 -27.55 8.87
N GLU A 173 11.78 -27.43 7.82
CA GLU A 173 12.22 -28.59 7.03
C GLU A 173 13.04 -29.49 7.97
N GLU A 174 12.44 -30.62 8.37
CA GLU A 174 13.20 -31.71 9.00
C GLU A 174 14.12 -32.36 7.95
N GLU A 175 15.38 -31.93 7.91
CA GLU A 175 16.47 -32.78 7.42
C GLU A 175 16.71 -33.88 8.47
N GLN A 176 16.24 -35.10 8.18
CA GLN A 176 16.67 -36.30 8.90
C GLN A 176 17.90 -36.89 8.20
N GLU A 177 19.03 -36.91 8.91
CA GLU A 177 20.22 -37.73 8.63
C GLU A 177 19.94 -39.24 8.80
#